data_AF-A0A2W2EDL0-F1
#
_entry.id   AF-A0A2W2EDL0-F1
#
_cell.length_a   1.000
_cell.length_b   1.000
_cell.length_c   1.000
_cell.angle_alpha   90.00
_cell.angle_beta   90.00
_cell.angle_gamma   90.00
#
_symmetry.space_group_name_H-M   'P 1'
#
loop_
_entity.id
_entity.type
_entity.pdbx_description
1 polymer ?
#
loop_
_entity_poly.entity_id
_entity_poly.type
_entity_poly.pdbx_seq_one_letter_code
_entity_poly.pdbx_strand_id
1 'polypeptide(L)' 'MTTTNHDLAVRLATEADAGPLIGVLAEAFHDGPLADWLVPDPDDRRTVYYPYFTDAFHHGLEHGQVYTTGDQAAAAI' A
#
# COMPACT_ATOMS: atom_id res chain seq x y z
N MET A 1 2.08 28.83 -16.57
CA MET A 1 0.90 28.05 -16.18
C MET A 1 1.41 26.83 -15.43
N THR A 2 1.07 26.70 -14.15
CA THR A 2 1.43 25.52 -13.36
C THR A 2 0.40 24.44 -13.69
N THR A 3 0.80 23.40 -14.41
CA THR A 3 -0.06 22.24 -14.63
C THR A 3 -0.19 21.51 -13.30
N THR A 4 -1.34 21.66 -12.63
CA THR A 4 -1.65 20.85 -11.45
C THR A 4 -1.92 19.43 -11.94
N ASN A 5 -0.95 18.53 -11.75
CA ASN A 5 -1.11 17.13 -12.06
C ASN A 5 -2.00 16.48 -10.98
N HIS A 6 -3.28 16.27 -11.30
CA HIS A 6 -4.26 15.70 -10.37
C HIS A 6 -3.97 14.24 -10.06
N ASP A 7 -3.18 13.56 -10.89
CA ASP A 7 -2.79 12.16 -10.67
C ASP A 7 -1.87 12.01 -9.44
N LEU A 8 -1.16 13.06 -9.03
CA LEU A 8 -0.30 13.04 -7.83
C LEU A 8 -1.00 13.58 -6.57
N ALA A 9 -2.26 14.00 -6.67
CA ALA A 9 -2.98 14.52 -5.51
C ALA A 9 -3.29 13.38 -4.52
N VAL A 10 -3.00 13.60 -3.25
CA VAL A 10 -3.34 12.66 -2.17
C VAL A 10 -4.83 12.76 -1.85
N ARG A 11 -5.51 11.61 -1.78
CA ARG A 11 -6.91 11.47 -1.41
C ARG A 11 -7.11 10.28 -0.48
N LEU A 12 -8.28 10.18 0.14
CA LEU A 12 -8.69 8.95 0.82
C LEU A 12 -8.88 7.83 -0.21
N ALA A 13 -8.39 6.65 0.13
CA ALA A 13 -8.69 5.42 -0.58
C ALA A 13 -10.09 4.91 -0.20
N THR A 14 -10.64 4.10 -1.08
CA THR A 14 -11.94 3.44 -0.94
C THR A 14 -11.77 1.96 -1.18
N GLU A 15 -12.82 1.19 -0.90
CA GLU A 15 -12.83 -0.26 -1.16
C GLU A 15 -12.53 -0.60 -2.63
N ALA A 16 -12.92 0.27 -3.58
CA ALA A 16 -12.63 0.08 -5.00
C ALA A 16 -11.13 0.16 -5.33
N ASP A 17 -10.32 0.76 -4.45
CA ASP A 17 -8.89 0.91 -4.62
C ASP A 17 -8.10 -0.30 -4.07
N ALA A 18 -8.75 -1.22 -3.34
CA ALA A 18 -8.09 -2.23 -2.51
C ALA A 18 -7.11 -3.13 -3.28
N GLY A 19 -7.55 -3.75 -4.37
CA GLY A 19 -6.73 -4.70 -5.13
C GLY A 19 -5.37 -4.12 -5.57
N PRO A 20 -5.36 -3.01 -6.33
CA PRO A 20 -4.12 -2.34 -6.73
C PRO A 20 -3.28 -1.87 -5.54
N LEU A 21 -3.88 -1.22 -4.54
CA LEU A 21 -3.12 -0.61 -3.44
C LEU A 21 -2.52 -1.61 -2.47
N ILE A 22 -3.16 -2.76 -2.24
CA ILE A 22 -2.57 -3.86 -1.47
C ILE A 22 -1.31 -4.37 -2.18
N GLY A 23 -1.33 -4.43 -3.52
CA GLY A 23 -0.16 -4.78 -4.33
C GLY A 23 0.98 -3.78 -4.15
N VAL A 24 0.68 -2.48 -4.22
CA VAL A 24 1.66 -1.40 -4.01
C VAL A 24 2.30 -1.48 -2.62
N LEU A 25 1.51 -1.71 -1.58
CA LEU A 25 2.03 -1.88 -0.22
C LEU A 25 2.91 -3.13 -0.12
N ALA A 26 2.47 -4.27 -0.65
CA ALA A 26 3.25 -5.50 -0.60
C ALA A 26 4.60 -5.38 -1.35
N GLU A 27 4.62 -4.67 -2.48
CA GLU A 27 5.84 -4.37 -3.24
C GLU A 27 6.77 -3.41 -2.48
N ALA A 28 6.23 -2.30 -1.97
CA ALA A 28 7.03 -1.25 -1.31
C ALA A 28 7.77 -1.76 -0.07
N PHE A 29 7.24 -2.81 0.57
CA PHE A 29 7.84 -3.44 1.76
C PHE A 29 8.57 -4.76 1.43
N HIS A 30 8.65 -5.16 0.16
CA HIS A 30 9.32 -6.41 -0.23
C HIS A 30 10.83 -6.37 0.06
N ASP A 31 11.44 -5.19 -0.08
CA ASP A 31 12.88 -4.98 0.06
C ASP A 31 13.23 -3.97 1.16
N GLY A 32 14.49 -4.00 1.59
CA GLY A 32 15.08 -3.03 2.52
C GLY A 32 15.19 -3.52 3.96
N PRO A 33 15.75 -2.70 4.86
CA PRO A 33 16.13 -3.13 6.21
C PRO A 33 14.97 -3.64 7.07
N LEU A 34 13.77 -3.10 6.86
CA LEU A 34 12.57 -3.57 7.54
C LEU A 34 12.15 -4.96 7.04
N ALA A 35 12.26 -5.19 5.73
CA ALA A 35 11.89 -6.47 5.14
C ALA A 35 12.81 -7.59 5.65
N ASP A 36 14.11 -7.33 5.69
CA ASP A 36 15.14 -8.26 6.19
C ASP A 36 14.95 -8.61 7.67
N TRP A 37 14.39 -7.69 8.46
CA TRP A 37 14.11 -7.91 9.88
C TRP A 37 12.80 -8.65 10.13
N LEU A 38 11.73 -8.30 9.41
CA LEU A 38 10.38 -8.82 9.67
C LEU A 38 10.15 -10.21 9.08
N VAL A 39 10.56 -10.41 7.82
CA VAL A 39 10.47 -11.69 7.11
C VAL A 39 11.82 -11.97 6.45
N PRO A 40 12.76 -12.60 7.19
CA PRO A 40 14.15 -12.72 6.75
C PRO A 40 14.32 -13.44 5.41
N ASP A 41 13.54 -14.50 5.17
CA ASP A 41 13.58 -15.27 3.92
C ASP A 41 12.87 -14.51 2.78
N PRO A 42 13.59 -14.09 1.72
CA PRO A 42 12.99 -13.39 0.59
C PRO A 42 11.89 -14.19 -0.13
N ASP A 43 12.01 -15.51 -0.17
CA ASP A 43 11.05 -16.37 -0.88
C ASP A 43 9.70 -16.41 -0.14
N ASP A 44 9.71 -16.23 1.18
CA ASP A 44 8.50 -16.18 2.01
C ASP A 44 7.78 -14.83 1.93
N ARG A 45 8.51 -13.72 1.70
CA ARG A 45 7.97 -12.34 1.79
C ARG A 45 6.71 -12.13 0.97
N ARG A 46 6.65 -12.65 -0.26
CA ARG A 46 5.49 -12.49 -1.13
C ARG A 46 4.25 -13.18 -0.56
N THR A 47 4.43 -14.33 0.09
CA THR A 47 3.35 -15.10 0.71
C THR A 47 2.90 -14.51 2.05
N VAL A 48 3.77 -13.78 2.74
CA VAL A 48 3.48 -13.14 4.02
C VAL A 48 2.90 -11.73 3.85
N TYR A 49 3.52 -10.87 3.05
CA TYR A 49 3.14 -9.46 2.96
C TYR A 49 1.81 -9.21 2.27
N TYR A 50 1.47 -9.97 1.22
CA TYR A 50 0.21 -9.73 0.54
C TYR A 50 -1.02 -9.99 1.43
N PRO A 51 -1.13 -11.13 2.16
CA PRO A 51 -2.19 -11.32 3.15
C PRO A 51 -2.13 -10.30 4.30
N TYR A 52 -0.94 -10.00 4.82
CA TYR A 52 -0.78 -9.03 5.89
C TYR A 52 -1.33 -7.64 5.51
N PHE A 53 -0.98 -7.13 4.33
CA PHE A 53 -1.47 -5.84 3.86
C PHE A 53 -2.93 -5.88 3.44
N THR A 54 -3.46 -7.04 3.04
CA THR A 54 -4.92 -7.21 2.86
C THR A 54 -5.64 -6.92 4.18
N ASP A 55 -5.22 -7.56 5.27
CA ASP A 55 -5.84 -7.38 6.58
C ASP A 55 -5.67 -5.94 7.10
N ALA A 56 -4.45 -5.39 7.00
CA ALA A 56 -4.16 -4.03 7.45
C ALA A 56 -4.94 -2.98 6.66
N PHE A 57 -5.08 -3.15 5.33
CA PHE A 57 -5.80 -2.21 4.48
C PHE A 57 -7.29 -2.16 4.81
N HIS A 58 -7.94 -3.32 4.91
CA HIS A 58 -9.37 -3.35 5.28
C HIS A 58 -9.60 -2.85 6.71
N HIS A 59 -8.71 -3.17 7.66
CA HIS A 59 -8.77 -2.60 9.00
C HIS A 59 -8.64 -1.07 8.97
N GLY A 60 -7.73 -0.54 8.16
CA GLY A 60 -7.55 0.89 7.94
C GLY A 60 -8.78 1.57 7.34
N LEU A 61 -9.45 0.93 6.38
CA LEU A 61 -10.70 1.45 5.82
C LEU A 61 -11.85 1.45 6.83
N GLU A 62 -11.93 0.43 7.69
CA GLU A 62 -13.03 0.29 8.65
C GLU A 62 -12.85 1.17 9.91
N HIS A 63 -11.61 1.29 10.40
CA HIS A 63 -11.34 1.87 11.72
C HIS A 63 -10.36 3.05 11.70
N GLY A 64 -9.77 3.36 10.56
CA GLY A 64 -8.74 4.39 10.44
C GLY A 64 -8.91 5.23 9.19
N GLN A 65 -7.79 5.50 8.52
CA GLN A 65 -7.77 6.22 7.26
C GLN A 65 -6.75 5.57 6.36
N VAL A 66 -7.11 5.37 5.10
CA VAL A 66 -6.15 4.97 4.08
C VAL A 66 -6.07 6.10 3.07
N TYR A 67 -4.84 6.51 2.74
CA TYR A 67 -4.56 7.54 1.75
C TYR A 67 -3.87 6.92 0.54
N THR A 68 -4.12 7.52 -0.63
CA THR A 68 -3.47 7.14 -1.90
C THR A 68 -3.30 8.36 -2.81
N THR A 69 -2.47 8.24 -3.82
CA THR A 69 -2.36 9.21 -4.92
C THR A 69 -3.42 8.94 -6.00
N GLY A 70 -3.71 9.93 -6.84
CA GLY A 70 -4.67 9.81 -7.95
C GLY A 70 -4.34 8.71 -8.95
N ASP A 71 -3.05 8.49 -9.22
CA ASP A 71 -2.50 7.40 -10.05
C ASP A 71 -2.41 6.05 -9.33
N GLN A 72 -2.79 5.99 -8.04
CA GLN A 72 -2.70 4.79 -7.20
C GLN A 72 -1.28 4.19 -7.09
N ALA A 73 -0.23 4.97 -7.33
CA ALA A 73 1.16 4.51 -7.24
C ALA A 73 1.71 4.50 -5.80
N ALA A 74 0.98 5.08 -4.83
CA ALA A 74 1.37 5.11 -3.43
C ALA A 74 0.15 4.90 -2.51
N ALA A 75 0.40 4.34 -1.33
CA ALA A 75 -0.59 4.18 -0.28
C ALA A 75 0.02 4.40 1.12
N ALA A 76 -0.81 4.86 2.05
CA ALA A 76 -0.51 4.93 3.47
C ALA A 76 -1.74 4.51 4.28
N ILE A 77 -1.53 3.69 5.30
CA ILE A 77 -2.54 3.23 6.27
C ILE A 77 -2.20 3.85 7.62
#